data_AF-A0A534ETI2-F1
#
_entry.id   AF-A0A534ETI2-F1
#
_cell.length_a   1.000
_cell.length_b   1.000
_cell.length_c   1.000
_cell.angle_alpha   90.00
_cell.angle_beta   90.00
_cell.angle_gamma   90.00
#
_symmetry.space_group_name_H-M   'P 1'
#
loop_
_entity.id
_entity.type
_entity.pdbx_description
1 polymer ?
#
loop_
_entity_poly.entity_id
_entity_poly.type
_entity_poly.pdbx_seq_one_letter_code
_entity_poly.pdbx_strand_id
1 'polypeptide(L)' 'MAGLYYEKFSVGQSFVHEIRRTVTDMDNILFSSLTYNPAAVHIDHEYAKGT' A
#
# COMPACT_ATOMS: atom_id res chain seq x y z
N MET A 1 -10.69 -2.69 -13.93
CA MET A 1 -10.23 -3.85 -14.72
C MET A 1 -11.04 -5.07 -14.35
N ALA A 2 -11.63 -5.76 -15.33
CA ALA A 2 -12.24 -7.06 -15.08
C ALA A 2 -11.15 -8.11 -14.77
N GLY A 3 -11.47 -9.09 -13.92
CA GLY A 3 -10.59 -10.23 -13.69
C GLY A 3 -10.37 -11.05 -14.96
N LEU A 4 -9.24 -11.74 -15.03
CA LEU A 4 -8.90 -12.66 -16.10
C LEU A 4 -9.08 -14.11 -15.64
N TYR A 5 -9.54 -14.97 -16.55
CA TYR A 5 -9.43 -16.42 -16.38
C TYR A 5 -8.00 -16.87 -16.70
N TYR A 6 -7.63 -18.05 -16.21
CA TYR A 6 -6.27 -18.60 -16.31
C TYR A 6 -5.71 -18.58 -17.74
N GLU A 7 -6.54 -18.92 -18.73
CA GLU A 7 -6.17 -19.04 -20.14
C GLU A 7 -5.85 -17.69 -20.81
N LYS A 8 -6.16 -16.59 -20.14
CA LYS A 8 -5.92 -15.22 -20.64
C LYS A 8 -4.60 -14.63 -20.16
N PHE A 9 -3.83 -15.36 -19.34
CA PHE A 9 -2.49 -14.94 -18.91
C PHE A 9 -1.41 -15.39 -19.90
N SER A 10 -0.36 -14.59 -20.03
CA SER A 10 0.83 -14.92 -20.81
C SER A 10 2.11 -14.66 -20.03
N VAL A 11 3.14 -15.49 -20.25
CA VAL A 11 4.45 -15.31 -19.59
C VAL A 11 5.05 -13.98 -20.02
N GLY A 12 5.48 -13.17 -19.05
CA GLY A 12 6.02 -11.82 -19.29
C GLY A 12 4.98 -10.72 -19.39
N GLN A 13 3.68 -11.02 -19.20
CA GLN A 13 2.63 -10.02 -19.17
C GLN A 13 2.82 -9.02 -18.02
N SER A 14 2.72 -7.73 -18.33
CA SER A 14 2.70 -6.66 -17.34
C SER A 14 1.31 -6.04 -17.26
N PHE A 15 0.87 -5.73 -16.03
CA PHE A 15 -0.41 -5.09 -15.78
C PHE A 15 -0.19 -3.66 -15.29
N VAL A 16 -0.76 -2.71 -16.01
CA VAL A 16 -0.82 -1.32 -15.55
C VAL A 16 -2.20 -1.10 -14.93
N HIS A 17 -2.26 -1.06 -13.60
CA HIS A 17 -3.50 -0.78 -12.90
C HIS A 17 -3.93 0.68 -13.12
N GLU A 18 -5.18 0.85 -13.54
CA GLU A 18 -5.75 2.16 -13.90
C GLU A 18 -5.98 3.06 -12.68
N ILE A 19 -6.35 2.47 -11.54
CA ILE A 19 -6.64 3.19 -10.31
C ILE A 19 -5.33 3.41 -9.55
N ARG A 20 -5.08 4.67 -9.19
CA ARG A 20 -4.00 5.07 -8.30
C ARG A 20 -4.59 5.94 -7.21
N ARG A 21 -4.01 5.88 -6.01
CA ARG A 21 -4.45 6.67 -4.86
C ARG A 21 -3.23 7.24 -4.16
N THR A 22 -3.28 8.54 -3.87
CA THR A 22 -2.28 9.20 -3.02
C THR A 22 -2.38 8.64 -1.62
N VAL A 23 -1.24 8.26 -1.03
CA VAL A 23 -1.15 7.88 0.37
C VAL A 23 -1.06 9.15 1.21
N THR A 24 -1.85 9.22 2.26
CA THR A 24 -1.91 10.32 3.22
C THR A 24 -1.55 9.82 4.61
N ASP A 25 -1.27 10.72 5.54
CA ASP A 25 -0.97 10.36 6.94
C ASP A 25 -2.08 9.52 7.57
N MET A 26 -3.34 9.81 7.23
CA MET A 26 -4.51 9.05 7.71
C MET A 26 -4.43 7.56 7.35
N ASP A 27 -3.93 7.22 6.16
CA ASP A 27 -3.82 5.83 5.72
C ASP A 27 -2.80 5.05 6.56
N ASN A 28 -1.67 5.69 6.86
CA ASN A 28 -0.60 5.10 7.65
C ASN A 28 -1.05 4.89 9.11
N ILE A 29 -1.74 5.88 9.69
CA ILE A 29 -2.32 5.78 11.03
C ILE A 29 -3.39 4.69 11.09
N LEU A 30 -4.30 4.66 10.11
CA LEU A 30 -5.38 3.68 10.04
C LEU A 30 -4.82 2.25 9.94
N PHE A 31 -3.86 2.01 9.03
CA PHE A 31 -3.28 0.68 8.84
C PHE A 31 -2.51 0.22 10.07
N SER A 32 -1.72 1.09 10.68
CA SER A 32 -1.01 0.81 11.93
C SER A 32 -1.98 0.45 13.06
N SER A 33 -3.11 1.16 13.15
CA SER A 33 -4.15 0.90 14.16
C SER A 33 -4.87 -0.44 13.92
N LEU A 34 -5.24 -0.75 12.67
CA LEU A 34 -5.94 -1.99 12.32
C LEU A 34 -5.08 -3.25 12.51
N THR A 35 -3.77 -3.12 12.30
CA THR A 35 -2.80 -4.22 12.45
C THR A 35 -2.17 -4.29 13.83
N TYR A 36 -2.49 -3.33 14.70
CA TYR A 36 -1.86 -3.16 16.01
C TYR A 36 -0.33 -3.12 15.91
N ASN A 37 0.19 -2.35 14.95
CA ASN A 37 1.62 -2.13 14.76
C ASN A 37 2.03 -0.79 15.41
N PRO A 38 2.71 -0.81 16.57
CA PRO A 38 3.09 0.41 17.28
C PRO A 38 4.48 0.94 16.89
N ALA A 39 5.07 0.49 15.78
CA ALA A 39 6.42 0.93 15.39
C ALA A 39 6.47 2.46 15.15
N ALA A 40 7.36 3.15 15.86
CA ALA A 40 7.42 4.61 15.89
C ALA A 40 7.60 5.25 14.50
N VAL A 41 8.30 4.58 13.59
CA VAL A 41 8.48 5.03 12.20
C VAL A 41 7.15 5.26 11.44
N HIS A 42 6.04 4.68 11.90
CA HIS A 42 4.72 4.85 11.27
C HIS A 42 3.83 5.89 11.95
N ILE A 43 4.08 6.24 13.22
CA ILE A 43 3.13 7.01 14.05
C ILE A 43 3.74 8.20 14.77
N ASP A 44 5.07 8.35 14.73
CA ASP A 44 5.79 9.47 15.33
C ASP A 44 6.60 10.21 14.26
N HIS A 45 6.12 11.40 13.91
CA HIS A 45 6.77 12.24 12.90
C HIS A 45 8.13 12.76 13.35
N GLU A 46 8.35 13.03 14.64
CA GLU A 46 9.65 13.53 15.12
C GLU A 46 10.69 12.43 15.10
N TYR A 47 10.31 11.22 15.53
CA TYR A 47 11.16 10.04 15.41
C TYR A 47 11.54 9.75 13.95
N ALA A 48 10.55 9.76 13.04
CA ALA A 48 10.75 9.43 11.63
C ALA A 48 11.64 10.44 10.87
N LYS A 49 11.77 11.70 11.34
CA LYS A 49 12.70 12.67 10.72
C LYS A 49 14.16 12.25 10.79
N GLY A 50 14.52 11.42 11.76
CA GLY A 50 15.91 11.01 12.04
C GLY A 50 16.28 9.61 11.58
N THR A 51 15.38 8.90 10.92
CA THR A 51 15.56 7.53 10.42
C THR A 51 15.71 7.50 8.91
#